data_AF-A0A0P0R6W4-F1
#
_entry.id   AF-A0A0P0R6W4-F1
#
_cell.length_a   1.000
_cell.length_b   1.000
_cell.length_c   1.000
_cell.angle_alpha   90.00
_cell.angle_beta   90.00
_cell.angle_gamma   90.00
#
_symmetry.space_group_name_H-M   'P 1'
#
loop_
_entity.id
_entity.type
_entity.pdbx_description
1 polymer ?
#
loop_
_entity_poly.entity_id
_entity_poly.type
_entity_poly.pdbx_seq_one_letter_code
_entity_poly.pdbx_strand_id
1 'polypeptide(L)'
;MRLITLSIGSSNLHVTRVRLSHLRAALASHLVDTTMTSSAKADISLAAAHDLYALPTVPAPSHARAQRTSRRRFLKSTAGALLLSGMGSTLLTACGGSNAGSDQAPTPRLASLENFRDVGGTAAGYPTVDGRVVRRNAFYRSNALTQSAADAAVLDSLGIAAVYDLRTPGEIERASDVLPANAAYVKINVTGREDVIAALLDNEASAVSSMERAQRLYVTDAVQRAAFGSLLSQLASTAGPQLIHSSAGKDRAGWAAALLLSIANVPFDIIVQDYLLSNTYMANAISARVEARRQQSGDLAANAEKPLASVQSSFLQASFDQVQSSYGTMSGYLTRGLGLTQSTVDTLRDRLLL
;
A
#
# COMPACT_ATOMS: atom_id res chain seq x y z
N MET A 1 -21.89 -40.04 4.96
CA MET A 1 -23.26 -39.79 5.44
C MET A 1 -23.15 -39.44 6.93
N ARG A 2 -23.25 -38.18 7.31
CA ARG A 2 -23.20 -37.73 8.72
C ARG A 2 -24.50 -36.99 9.02
N LEU A 3 -25.24 -37.47 10.01
CA LEU A 3 -26.41 -36.80 10.58
C LEU A 3 -25.89 -35.60 11.39
N ILE A 4 -26.46 -34.41 11.17
CA ILE A 4 -26.20 -33.24 12.03
C ILE A 4 -27.51 -32.97 12.76
N THR A 5 -27.50 -33.16 14.08
CA THR A 5 -28.63 -32.85 14.96
C THR A 5 -28.44 -31.43 15.48
N LEU A 6 -29.36 -30.51 15.18
CA LEU A 6 -29.38 -29.17 15.78
C LEU A 6 -30.42 -29.16 16.90
N SER A 7 -29.99 -28.81 18.12
CA SER A 7 -30.87 -28.64 19.28
C SER A 7 -31.09 -27.15 19.53
N ILE A 8 -32.34 -26.70 19.52
CA ILE A 8 -32.73 -25.33 19.87
C ILE A 8 -33.84 -25.43 20.92
N GLY A 9 -33.52 -25.15 22.18
CA GLY A 9 -34.46 -25.35 23.30
C GLY A 9 -34.84 -26.82 23.54
N SER A 10 -35.98 -27.06 24.19
CA SER A 10 -36.45 -28.38 24.65
C SER A 10 -37.13 -29.23 23.56
N SER A 11 -36.92 -28.95 22.28
CA SER A 11 -37.48 -29.74 21.17
C SER A 11 -36.39 -30.11 20.14
N ASN A 12 -36.26 -31.40 19.85
CA ASN A 12 -35.32 -31.92 18.86
C ASN A 12 -35.95 -31.89 17.46
N LEU A 13 -35.35 -31.18 16.51
CA LEU A 13 -35.74 -31.22 15.10
C LEU A 13 -34.75 -32.11 14.32
N HIS A 14 -35.25 -33.08 13.55
CA HIS A 14 -34.43 -33.89 12.65
C HIS A 14 -34.67 -33.46 11.20
N VAL A 15 -33.64 -32.95 10.52
CA VAL A 15 -33.73 -32.49 9.13
C VAL A 15 -32.83 -33.36 8.25
N THR A 16 -33.44 -34.09 7.32
CA THR A 16 -32.72 -34.89 6.32
C THR A 16 -32.67 -34.11 5.00
N ARG A 17 -31.47 -33.68 4.57
CA ARG A 17 -31.11 -33.05 3.28
C ARG A 17 -32.08 -31.99 2.73
N VAL A 18 -31.71 -30.71 2.87
CA VAL A 18 -32.32 -29.60 2.09
C VAL A 18 -31.23 -28.73 1.46
N ARG A 19 -31.42 -28.31 0.20
CA ARG A 19 -30.54 -27.36 -0.51
C ARG A 19 -30.50 -26.01 0.23
N LEU A 20 -29.30 -25.43 0.37
CA LEU A 20 -29.00 -24.19 1.10
C LEU A 20 -29.93 -23.00 0.78
N SER A 21 -30.52 -22.97 -0.42
CA SER A 21 -31.45 -21.92 -0.87
C SER A 21 -32.78 -21.87 -0.08
N HIS A 22 -33.18 -22.94 0.60
CA HIS A 22 -34.42 -22.97 1.40
C HIS A 22 -34.21 -22.68 2.89
N LEU A 23 -32.96 -22.70 3.38
CA LEU A 23 -32.65 -22.44 4.80
C LEU A 23 -32.88 -20.96 5.17
N ARG A 24 -32.66 -20.05 4.23
CA ARG A 24 -32.89 -18.60 4.41
C ARG A 24 -34.36 -18.23 4.61
N ALA A 25 -35.29 -18.95 3.96
CA ALA A 25 -36.72 -18.66 4.07
C ALA A 25 -37.32 -19.14 5.42
N ALA A 26 -36.80 -20.24 5.97
CA ALA A 26 -37.20 -20.73 7.29
C ALA A 26 -36.65 -19.87 8.45
N LEU A 27 -35.44 -19.32 8.30
CA LEU A 27 -34.84 -18.43 9.32
C LEU A 27 -35.44 -17.02 9.32
N ALA A 28 -35.93 -16.53 8.19
CA ALA A 28 -36.55 -15.20 8.10
C ALA A 28 -37.97 -15.14 8.69
N SER A 29 -38.67 -16.26 8.83
CA SER A 29 -40.07 -16.32 9.31
C SER A 29 -40.22 -16.59 10.81
N HIS A 30 -39.12 -16.76 11.56
CA HIS A 30 -39.13 -17.04 13.01
C HIS A 30 -38.25 -16.11 13.85
N LEU A 31 -37.73 -15.03 13.28
CA LEU A 31 -37.05 -13.97 14.04
C LEU A 31 -38.00 -12.79 14.28
N VAL A 32 -39.14 -13.08 14.90
CA VAL A 32 -39.74 -12.14 15.84
C VAL A 32 -39.65 -12.86 17.17
N ASP A 33 -38.89 -12.24 18.07
CA ASP A 33 -38.73 -12.57 19.49
C ASP A 33 -37.46 -13.33 19.93
N THR A 34 -36.82 -12.74 20.94
CA THR A 34 -35.68 -13.18 21.78
C THR A 34 -34.22 -13.19 21.28
N THR A 35 -33.39 -12.68 22.20
CA THR A 35 -31.94 -12.45 22.24
C THR A 35 -31.08 -13.70 21.96
N MET A 36 -30.16 -13.60 21.00
CA MET A 36 -29.11 -14.61 20.75
C MET A 36 -27.82 -14.28 21.51
N THR A 37 -27.25 -15.26 22.22
CA THR A 37 -25.98 -15.15 22.97
C THR A 37 -24.75 -15.39 22.07
N SER A 38 -23.61 -14.81 22.47
CA SER A 38 -22.32 -14.73 21.76
C SER A 38 -21.80 -16.07 21.17
N SER A 39 -22.12 -17.21 21.80
CA SER A 39 -21.63 -18.53 21.38
C SER A 39 -22.17 -18.99 20.02
N ALA A 40 -23.42 -18.63 19.67
CA ALA A 40 -24.05 -19.10 18.43
C ALA A 40 -23.48 -18.42 17.16
N LYS A 41 -22.83 -17.26 17.30
CA LYS A 41 -22.14 -16.57 16.20
C LYS A 41 -20.78 -17.19 15.86
N ALA A 42 -20.14 -17.85 16.82
CA ALA A 42 -18.80 -18.44 16.63
C ALA A 42 -18.85 -19.73 15.79
N ASP A 43 -19.84 -20.58 16.01
CA ASP A 43 -19.94 -21.87 15.33
C ASP A 43 -20.32 -21.76 13.84
N ILE A 44 -21.06 -20.71 13.46
CA ILE A 44 -21.42 -20.44 12.05
C ILE A 44 -20.19 -19.97 11.25
N SER A 45 -19.29 -19.20 11.86
CA SER A 45 -18.06 -18.74 11.21
C SER A 45 -17.05 -19.88 10.98
N LEU A 46 -17.00 -20.87 11.87
CA LEU A 46 -16.06 -21.98 11.75
C LEU A 46 -16.45 -22.98 10.63
N ALA A 47 -17.76 -23.20 10.44
CA ALA A 47 -18.26 -24.05 9.36
C ALA A 47 -18.07 -23.42 7.96
N ALA A 48 -18.18 -22.09 7.84
CA ALA A 48 -17.95 -21.38 6.58
C ALA A 48 -16.47 -21.35 6.17
N ALA A 49 -15.55 -21.38 7.14
CA ALA A 49 -14.12 -21.38 6.89
C ALA A 49 -13.60 -22.72 6.36
N HIS A 50 -14.22 -23.85 6.70
CA HIS A 50 -13.72 -25.18 6.33
C HIS A 50 -14.01 -25.58 4.87
N ASP A 51 -15.08 -25.09 4.25
CA ASP A 51 -15.46 -25.46 2.87
C ASP A 51 -14.87 -24.54 1.78
N LEU A 52 -14.29 -23.40 2.14
CA LEU A 52 -13.62 -22.48 1.18
C LEU A 52 -12.17 -22.87 0.85
N TYR A 53 -11.60 -23.89 1.51
CA TYR A 53 -10.20 -24.29 1.36
C TYR A 53 -9.96 -25.58 0.56
N ALA A 54 -10.98 -26.19 -0.05
CA ALA A 54 -10.81 -27.38 -0.87
C ALA A 54 -10.71 -27.04 -2.37
N LEU A 55 -9.49 -26.98 -2.92
CA LEU A 55 -9.21 -27.02 -4.36
C LEU A 55 -8.01 -27.95 -4.65
N PRO A 56 -7.92 -28.52 -5.88
CA PRO A 56 -7.31 -29.84 -6.10
C PRO A 56 -5.78 -29.83 -6.12
N THR A 57 -5.20 -30.94 -5.66
CA THR A 57 -3.76 -31.20 -5.61
C THR A 57 -3.16 -31.41 -7.00
N VAL A 58 -2.14 -30.62 -7.35
CA VAL A 58 -1.25 -30.82 -8.51
C VAL A 58 0.04 -31.49 -8.02
N PRO A 59 0.59 -32.52 -8.70
CA PRO A 59 1.74 -33.26 -8.19
C PRO A 59 3.05 -32.46 -8.29
N ALA A 60 3.92 -32.65 -7.29
CA ALA A 60 5.20 -31.95 -7.16
C ALA A 60 6.26 -32.44 -8.16
N PRO A 61 7.15 -31.54 -8.67
CA PRO A 61 8.35 -31.96 -9.37
C PRO A 61 9.49 -32.29 -8.40
N SER A 62 10.29 -33.27 -8.82
CA SER A 62 11.40 -33.91 -8.11
C SER A 62 12.53 -32.97 -7.67
N HIS A 63 13.06 -33.25 -6.47
CA HIS A 63 14.18 -32.56 -5.83
C HIS A 63 15.48 -32.56 -6.66
N ALA A 64 16.04 -31.38 -6.89
CA ALA A 64 17.47 -31.19 -7.12
C ALA A 64 18.01 -30.17 -6.10
N ARG A 65 19.00 -30.61 -5.32
CA ARG A 65 19.64 -29.91 -4.21
C ARG A 65 20.59 -28.84 -4.76
N ALA A 66 20.34 -27.56 -4.46
CA ALA A 66 21.28 -26.48 -4.78
C ALA A 66 21.64 -25.69 -3.51
N GLN A 67 22.95 -25.59 -3.29
CA GLN A 67 23.61 -25.06 -2.11
C GLN A 67 23.40 -23.54 -1.95
N ARG A 68 23.29 -23.09 -0.69
CA ARG A 68 23.44 -21.68 -0.30
C ARG A 68 24.84 -21.19 -0.65
N THR A 69 24.95 -20.19 -1.51
CA THR A 69 26.13 -19.32 -1.59
C THR A 69 25.71 -17.86 -1.59
N SER A 70 26.39 -17.10 -0.73
CA SER A 70 26.16 -15.70 -0.45
C SER A 70 26.94 -14.78 -1.39
N ARG A 71 26.50 -13.51 -1.40
CA ARG A 71 27.30 -12.27 -1.61
C ARG A 71 27.58 -11.80 -3.05
N ARG A 72 27.08 -10.59 -3.28
CA ARG A 72 27.73 -9.43 -3.94
C ARG A 72 28.53 -9.72 -5.21
N ARG A 73 27.92 -9.43 -6.36
CA ARG A 73 28.54 -8.65 -7.44
C ARG A 73 27.49 -8.33 -8.49
N PHE A 74 27.28 -7.07 -8.83
CA PHE A 74 27.13 -6.65 -10.23
C PHE A 74 27.25 -5.13 -10.34
N LEU A 75 28.43 -4.68 -10.75
CA LEU A 75 28.67 -3.34 -11.27
C LEU A 75 29.76 -3.45 -12.34
N LYS A 76 29.46 -2.80 -13.47
CA LYS A 76 30.34 -2.39 -14.58
C LYS A 76 30.74 -3.48 -15.60
N SER A 77 30.26 -3.31 -16.83
CA SER A 77 31.14 -2.90 -17.93
C SER A 77 30.32 -2.52 -19.18
N THR A 78 30.41 -1.25 -19.59
CA THR A 78 30.61 -0.81 -20.98
C THR A 78 30.87 0.70 -20.96
N ALA A 79 32.14 1.09 -21.05
CA ALA A 79 32.55 2.43 -21.44
C ALA A 79 33.57 2.26 -22.57
N GLY A 80 33.16 2.62 -23.79
CA GLY A 80 34.03 2.79 -24.94
C GLY A 80 34.67 4.17 -24.90
N ALA A 81 35.93 4.22 -25.28
CA ALA A 81 36.85 5.33 -25.16
C ALA A 81 36.52 6.53 -26.06
N LEU A 82 36.90 7.73 -25.60
CA LEU A 82 37.53 8.75 -26.46
C LEU A 82 38.43 9.65 -25.59
N LEU A 83 39.72 9.67 -25.94
CA LEU A 83 40.75 10.60 -25.44
C LEU A 83 40.93 11.70 -26.49
N LEU A 84 41.07 12.96 -26.07
CA LEU A 84 42.27 13.81 -26.29
C LEU A 84 42.03 15.28 -25.92
N SER A 85 42.79 15.72 -24.91
CA SER A 85 43.57 16.97 -24.78
C SER A 85 43.06 18.32 -25.33
N GLY A 86 43.18 19.36 -24.49
CA GLY A 86 43.37 20.74 -24.96
C GLY A 86 43.18 21.81 -23.88
N MET A 87 44.20 22.64 -23.66
CA MET A 87 44.27 23.70 -22.65
C MET A 87 43.48 24.96 -23.02
N GLY A 88 43.16 25.80 -22.02
CA GLY A 88 43.29 27.24 -22.17
C GLY A 88 42.03 28.11 -22.01
N SER A 89 42.10 28.95 -20.98
CA SER A 89 41.67 30.36 -20.95
C SER A 89 40.25 30.77 -20.54
N THR A 90 40.31 31.81 -19.71
CA THR A 90 39.35 32.66 -19.00
C THR A 90 38.24 33.37 -19.80
N LEU A 91 37.14 33.61 -19.08
CA LEU A 91 36.23 34.79 -19.06
C LEU A 91 35.26 35.02 -20.26
N LEU A 92 33.94 34.89 -20.00
CA LEU A 92 32.97 36.01 -19.89
C LEU A 92 31.49 35.54 -19.92
N THR A 93 30.74 36.07 -18.95
CA THR A 93 29.36 36.59 -19.03
C THR A 93 28.17 35.66 -19.31
N ALA A 94 27.42 35.46 -18.22
CA ALA A 94 25.98 35.67 -18.06
C ALA A 94 25.04 35.35 -19.25
N CYS A 95 24.31 34.26 -19.09
CA CYS A 95 22.86 34.26 -19.20
C CYS A 95 22.32 33.64 -17.92
N GLY A 96 21.40 34.33 -17.22
CA GLY A 96 20.77 33.86 -16.00
C GLY A 96 19.97 32.59 -16.25
N GLY A 97 20.61 31.43 -16.07
CA GLY A 97 19.92 30.21 -15.72
C GLY A 97 19.62 30.30 -14.23
N SER A 98 18.36 30.50 -13.89
CA SER A 98 17.90 30.25 -12.53
C SER A 98 18.28 28.81 -12.18
N ASN A 99 19.20 28.64 -11.23
CA ASN A 99 19.37 27.37 -10.52
C ASN A 99 18.06 27.09 -9.77
N ALA A 100 17.06 26.54 -10.46
CA ALA A 100 15.79 26.10 -9.91
C ALA A 100 15.96 24.76 -9.15
N GLY A 101 16.99 24.66 -8.32
CA GLY A 101 17.43 23.39 -7.74
C GLY A 101 17.72 23.38 -6.24
N SER A 102 17.54 24.49 -5.50
CA SER A 102 17.93 24.48 -4.08
C SER A 102 17.12 25.37 -3.12
N ASP A 103 16.08 26.08 -3.59
CA ASP A 103 15.38 27.07 -2.75
C ASP A 103 13.93 26.67 -2.39
N GLN A 104 13.59 25.39 -2.61
CA GLN A 104 12.24 24.90 -2.30
C GLN A 104 12.15 24.55 -0.82
N ALA A 105 11.22 25.21 -0.10
CA ALA A 105 11.02 24.97 1.32
C ALA A 105 10.70 23.49 1.58
N PRO A 106 11.17 22.92 2.71
CA PRO A 106 10.80 21.56 3.12
C PRO A 106 9.28 21.41 3.20
N THR A 107 8.78 20.21 2.92
CA THR A 107 7.35 19.90 3.15
C THR A 107 6.98 20.19 4.61
N PRO A 108 5.88 20.90 4.88
CA PRO A 108 5.41 21.16 6.23
C PRO A 108 5.19 19.87 7.02
N ARG A 109 5.49 19.90 8.33
CA ARG A 109 5.12 18.83 9.25
C ARG A 109 3.78 19.15 9.87
N LEU A 110 2.81 18.27 9.66
CA LEU A 110 1.46 18.40 10.19
C LEU A 110 1.35 17.56 11.47
N ALA A 111 1.06 18.21 12.60
CA ALA A 111 1.14 17.58 13.91
C ALA A 111 0.10 16.46 14.10
N SER A 112 -1.08 16.63 13.50
CA SER A 112 -2.22 15.70 13.56
C SER A 112 -2.35 14.80 12.32
N LEU A 113 -1.45 14.94 11.35
CA LEU A 113 -1.40 14.12 10.14
C LEU A 113 -0.04 13.43 10.02
N GLU A 114 0.14 12.40 10.85
CA GLU A 114 1.44 11.81 11.18
C GLU A 114 2.26 11.34 9.99
N ASN A 115 1.64 10.80 8.93
CA ASN A 115 2.34 10.19 7.80
C ASN A 115 2.36 11.04 6.53
N PHE A 116 2.04 12.33 6.64
CA PHE A 116 2.02 13.27 5.53
C PHE A 116 3.43 13.65 5.06
N ARG A 117 3.72 13.49 3.76
CA ARG A 117 4.95 13.99 3.13
C ARG A 117 4.83 14.08 1.61
N ASP A 118 5.77 14.78 1.00
CA ASP A 118 5.94 14.82 -0.46
C ASP A 118 6.67 13.57 -0.96
N VAL A 119 6.17 12.98 -2.03
CA VAL A 119 6.77 11.79 -2.67
C VAL A 119 8.15 12.12 -3.26
N GLY A 120 8.40 13.37 -3.65
CA GLY A 120 9.69 13.82 -4.13
C GLY A 120 10.80 13.83 -3.09
N GLY A 121 10.51 13.61 -1.79
CA GLY A 121 11.55 13.40 -0.77
C GLY A 121 11.91 14.64 0.04
N THR A 122 13.20 14.94 0.22
CA THR A 122 13.67 16.14 0.96
C THR A 122 13.64 17.38 0.06
N ALA A 123 14.03 18.55 0.57
CA ALA A 123 14.07 19.80 -0.22
C ALA A 123 14.89 19.69 -1.52
N ALA A 124 15.93 18.84 -1.53
CA ALA A 124 16.75 18.59 -2.72
C ALA A 124 16.11 17.65 -3.75
N GLY A 125 14.99 17.00 -3.43
CA GLY A 125 14.40 15.94 -4.23
C GLY A 125 15.20 14.62 -4.17
N TYR A 126 14.57 13.51 -4.53
CA TYR A 126 15.28 12.24 -4.67
C TYR A 126 16.07 12.19 -5.99
N PRO A 127 17.33 11.73 -6.00
CA PRO A 127 18.09 11.56 -7.23
C PRO A 127 17.60 10.33 -8.02
N THR A 128 17.70 10.42 -9.34
CA THR A 128 17.40 9.33 -10.27
C THR A 128 18.69 8.68 -10.79
N VAL A 129 18.60 7.45 -11.31
CA VAL A 129 19.76 6.74 -11.87
C VAL A 129 20.34 7.49 -13.08
N ASP A 130 19.51 8.22 -13.84
CA ASP A 130 19.90 9.04 -15.00
C ASP A 130 20.36 10.47 -14.64
N GLY A 131 20.55 10.78 -13.36
CA GLY A 131 21.14 12.04 -12.89
C GLY A 131 20.17 13.22 -12.82
N ARG A 132 18.87 12.99 -13.09
CA ARG A 132 17.78 13.95 -12.82
C ARG A 132 17.34 13.86 -11.36
N VAL A 133 16.46 14.77 -10.96
CA VAL A 133 15.91 14.87 -9.60
C VAL A 133 14.39 14.81 -9.66
N VAL A 134 13.78 14.13 -8.67
CA VAL A 134 12.33 14.10 -8.52
C VAL A 134 11.82 15.47 -8.09
N ARG A 135 10.90 16.02 -8.90
CA ARG A 135 10.19 17.28 -8.65
C ARG A 135 9.38 17.20 -7.35
N ARG A 136 9.48 18.26 -6.56
CA ARG A 136 8.65 18.47 -5.37
C ARG A 136 7.36 19.22 -5.69
N ASN A 137 6.39 19.14 -4.78
CA ASN A 137 5.04 19.71 -4.83
C ASN A 137 4.19 19.18 -6.00
N ALA A 138 4.49 17.98 -6.48
CA ALA A 138 3.70 17.30 -7.52
C ALA A 138 2.75 16.25 -6.91
N PHE A 139 3.28 15.40 -6.03
CA PHE A 139 2.54 14.32 -5.40
C PHE A 139 2.86 14.25 -3.91
N TYR A 140 1.84 14.22 -3.08
CA TYR A 140 1.92 14.01 -1.65
C TYR A 140 1.34 12.64 -1.29
N ARG A 141 1.79 12.10 -0.16
CA ARG A 141 1.24 10.89 0.45
C ARG A 141 0.89 11.13 1.91
N SER A 142 -0.13 10.46 2.41
CA SER A 142 -0.56 10.61 3.81
C SER A 142 -1.30 9.39 4.37
N ASN A 143 -1.53 9.38 5.69
CA ASN A 143 -2.61 8.64 6.34
C ASN A 143 -3.99 9.29 6.06
N ALA A 144 -5.06 8.72 6.62
CA ALA A 144 -6.41 9.28 6.51
C ALA A 144 -6.43 10.74 6.97
N LEU A 145 -7.19 11.59 6.28
CA LEU A 145 -7.16 13.04 6.45
C LEU A 145 -8.02 13.45 7.64
N THR A 146 -7.56 13.13 8.85
CA THR A 146 -8.26 13.45 10.11
C THR A 146 -7.57 14.58 10.87
N GLN A 147 -6.96 15.51 10.15
CA GLN A 147 -6.16 16.58 10.71
C GLN A 147 -7.01 17.61 11.47
N SER A 148 -6.38 18.31 12.41
CA SER A 148 -6.92 19.47 13.12
C SER A 148 -7.16 20.64 12.18
N ALA A 149 -7.95 21.63 12.62
CA ALA A 149 -8.20 22.84 11.84
C ALA A 149 -6.92 23.63 11.49
N ALA A 150 -5.93 23.64 12.39
CA ALA A 150 -4.65 24.30 12.15
C ALA A 150 -3.87 23.62 11.00
N ASP A 151 -3.79 22.29 11.03
CA ASP A 151 -3.12 21.53 9.98
C ASP A 151 -3.93 21.52 8.66
N ALA A 152 -5.26 21.63 8.72
CA ALA A 152 -6.10 21.78 7.54
C ALA A 152 -5.77 23.06 6.77
N ALA A 153 -5.57 24.19 7.46
CA ALA A 153 -5.17 25.45 6.81
C ALA A 153 -3.77 25.34 6.14
N VAL A 154 -2.85 24.58 6.74
CA VAL A 154 -1.55 24.32 6.12
C VAL A 154 -1.71 23.44 4.88
N LEU A 155 -2.54 22.39 4.95
CA LEU A 155 -2.83 21.50 3.83
C LEU A 155 -3.49 22.24 2.66
N ASP A 156 -4.40 23.17 2.94
CA ASP A 156 -5.03 24.06 1.96
C ASP A 156 -4.01 24.93 1.22
N SER A 157 -3.00 25.45 1.94
CA SER A 157 -1.96 26.30 1.34
C SER A 157 -1.07 25.59 0.32
N LEU A 158 -1.10 24.25 0.28
CA LEU A 158 -0.37 23.45 -0.71
C LEU A 158 -1.06 23.39 -2.08
N GLY A 159 -2.29 23.88 -2.20
CA GLY A 159 -3.03 23.92 -3.46
C GLY A 159 -3.30 22.52 -4.05
N ILE A 160 -3.60 21.54 -3.18
CA ILE A 160 -3.90 20.17 -3.62
C ILE A 160 -5.17 20.19 -4.50
N ALA A 161 -5.00 19.81 -5.76
CA ALA A 161 -6.06 19.79 -6.76
C ALA A 161 -6.92 18.52 -6.67
N ALA A 162 -6.35 17.40 -6.22
CA ALA A 162 -7.10 16.15 -6.06
C ALA A 162 -6.55 15.28 -4.91
N VAL A 163 -7.47 14.60 -4.22
CA VAL A 163 -7.22 13.61 -3.19
C VAL A 163 -7.72 12.25 -3.67
N TYR A 164 -6.84 11.25 -3.64
CA TYR A 164 -7.14 9.86 -3.96
C TYR A 164 -7.13 9.00 -2.69
N ASP A 165 -8.31 8.55 -2.29
CA ASP A 165 -8.51 7.70 -1.12
C ASP A 165 -8.48 6.22 -1.52
N LEU A 166 -7.45 5.51 -1.05
CA LEU A 166 -7.22 4.10 -1.36
C LEU A 166 -7.92 3.13 -0.38
N ARG A 167 -8.77 3.66 0.51
CA ARG A 167 -9.44 2.90 1.56
C ARG A 167 -10.64 2.09 1.07
N THR A 168 -11.02 1.09 1.86
CA THR A 168 -12.30 0.40 1.70
C THR A 168 -13.44 1.29 2.20
N PRO A 169 -14.69 1.03 1.78
CA PRO A 169 -15.86 1.72 2.32
C PRO A 169 -15.95 1.72 3.85
N GLY A 170 -15.73 0.57 4.51
CA GLY A 170 -15.76 0.47 5.97
C GLY A 170 -14.65 1.26 6.68
N GLU A 171 -13.49 1.41 6.05
CA GLU A 171 -12.43 2.28 6.57
C GLU A 171 -12.78 3.78 6.46
N ILE A 172 -13.50 4.16 5.40
CA ILE A 172 -13.99 5.54 5.19
C ILE A 172 -15.10 5.88 6.18
N GLU A 173 -16.02 4.95 6.42
CA GLU A 173 -17.11 5.11 7.40
C GLU A 173 -16.56 5.33 8.82
N ARG A 174 -15.52 4.57 9.22
CA ARG A 174 -14.91 4.69 10.55
C ARG A 174 -14.12 6.00 10.75
N ALA A 175 -13.65 6.62 9.68
CA ALA A 175 -12.86 7.85 9.75
C ALA A 175 -13.06 8.69 8.49
N SER A 176 -14.03 9.61 8.52
CA SER A 176 -14.26 10.53 7.39
C SER A 176 -13.11 11.52 7.22
N ASP A 177 -12.76 11.82 5.96
CA ASP A 177 -11.71 12.79 5.64
C ASP A 177 -12.20 14.24 5.80
N VAL A 178 -11.30 15.09 6.29
CA VAL A 178 -11.33 16.55 6.18
C VAL A 178 -10.54 16.91 4.92
N LEU A 179 -11.26 17.20 3.84
CA LEU A 179 -10.65 17.43 2.53
C LEU A 179 -10.05 18.85 2.42
N PRO A 180 -8.92 19.03 1.71
CA PRO A 180 -8.44 20.34 1.34
C PRO A 180 -9.46 21.11 0.50
N ALA A 181 -9.48 22.43 0.64
CA ALA A 181 -10.37 23.31 -0.09
C ALA A 181 -10.21 23.13 -1.61
N ASN A 182 -11.32 22.95 -2.31
CA ASN A 182 -11.41 22.80 -3.77
C ASN A 182 -10.72 21.55 -4.36
N ALA A 183 -10.25 20.62 -3.53
CA ALA A 183 -9.70 19.36 -4.02
C ALA A 183 -10.81 18.44 -4.54
N ALA A 184 -10.65 17.91 -5.76
CA ALA A 184 -11.46 16.79 -6.21
C ALA A 184 -11.21 15.57 -5.32
N TYR A 185 -12.26 14.82 -4.96
CA TYR A 185 -12.14 13.64 -4.10
C TYR A 185 -12.51 12.37 -4.86
N VAL A 186 -11.54 11.47 -4.98
CA VAL A 186 -11.68 10.22 -5.73
C VAL A 186 -11.43 9.04 -4.81
N LYS A 187 -12.43 8.18 -4.68
CA LYS A 187 -12.34 6.93 -3.93
C LYS A 187 -11.93 5.80 -4.86
N ILE A 188 -10.80 5.14 -4.56
CA ILE A 188 -10.29 4.00 -5.28
C ILE A 188 -10.14 2.86 -4.27
N ASN A 189 -11.18 2.04 -4.10
CA ASN A 189 -11.12 0.88 -3.22
C ASN A 189 -10.13 -0.16 -3.77
N VAL A 190 -8.87 -0.05 -3.35
CA VAL A 190 -7.78 -0.89 -3.88
C VAL A 190 -8.09 -2.37 -3.68
N THR A 191 -8.59 -2.75 -2.50
CA THR A 191 -8.78 -4.17 -2.18
C THR A 191 -10.04 -4.76 -2.82
N GLY A 192 -10.97 -3.92 -3.30
CA GLY A 192 -12.29 -4.35 -3.77
C GLY A 192 -13.19 -4.97 -2.69
N ARG A 193 -12.79 -4.88 -1.41
CA ARG A 193 -13.55 -5.42 -0.28
C ARG A 193 -14.33 -4.32 0.42
N GLU A 194 -15.40 -4.70 1.12
CA GLU A 194 -16.16 -3.78 1.96
C GLU A 194 -15.31 -3.27 3.14
N ASP A 195 -14.53 -4.16 3.75
CA ASP A 195 -13.60 -3.80 4.81
C ASP A 195 -12.32 -4.66 4.80
N VAL A 196 -11.31 -4.17 5.50
CA VAL A 196 -10.07 -4.88 5.81
C VAL A 196 -10.34 -5.87 6.93
N ILE A 197 -10.21 -7.15 6.64
CA ILE A 197 -10.31 -8.21 7.65
C ILE A 197 -8.94 -8.34 8.33
N ALA A 198 -8.85 -7.91 9.59
CA ALA A 198 -7.68 -8.15 10.40
C ALA A 198 -7.54 -9.66 10.66
N ALA A 199 -6.43 -10.24 10.22
CA ALA A 199 -6.10 -11.60 10.61
C ALA A 199 -5.73 -11.61 12.10
N LEU A 200 -6.31 -12.55 12.85
CA LEU A 200 -5.82 -12.89 14.18
C LEU A 200 -4.51 -13.66 13.99
N LEU A 201 -3.40 -13.07 14.45
CA LEU A 201 -2.06 -13.59 14.26
C LEU A 201 -1.40 -13.78 15.61
N ASP A 202 -0.90 -14.98 15.86
CA ASP A 202 -0.50 -15.41 17.20
C ASP A 202 0.98 -15.11 17.51
N ASN A 203 1.76 -14.68 16.50
CA ASN A 203 3.16 -14.33 16.67
C ASN A 203 3.69 -13.38 15.57
N GLU A 204 4.84 -12.76 15.86
CA GLU A 204 5.53 -11.82 14.97
C GLU A 204 5.83 -12.39 13.58
N ALA A 205 6.31 -13.63 13.48
CA ALA A 205 6.66 -14.25 12.19
C ALA A 205 5.42 -14.42 11.29
N SER A 206 4.28 -14.80 11.87
CA SER A 206 3.01 -14.90 11.14
C SER A 206 2.48 -13.53 10.69
N ALA A 207 2.72 -12.48 11.49
CA ALA A 207 2.42 -11.09 11.14
C ALA A 207 3.27 -10.60 9.96
N VAL A 208 4.59 -10.80 10.02
CA VAL A 208 5.52 -10.50 8.93
C VAL A 208 5.12 -11.23 7.64
N SER A 209 4.90 -12.54 7.71
CA SER A 209 4.48 -13.34 6.54
C SER A 209 3.15 -12.84 5.94
N SER A 210 2.22 -12.41 6.78
CA SER A 210 0.93 -11.89 6.32
C SER A 210 1.05 -10.52 5.66
N MET A 211 1.92 -9.64 6.17
CA MET A 211 2.21 -8.35 5.54
C MET A 211 2.91 -8.52 4.18
N GLU A 212 3.88 -9.43 4.08
CA GLU A 212 4.53 -9.76 2.80
C GLU A 212 3.53 -10.34 1.79
N ARG A 213 2.63 -11.21 2.25
CA ARG A 213 1.56 -11.76 1.40
C ARG A 213 0.63 -10.65 0.89
N ALA A 214 0.20 -9.75 1.77
CA ALA A 214 -0.64 -8.61 1.40
C ALA A 214 0.04 -7.71 0.36
N GLN A 215 1.34 -7.48 0.50
CA GLN A 215 2.15 -6.73 -0.47
C GLN A 215 2.22 -7.43 -1.84
N ARG A 216 2.46 -8.75 -1.88
CA ARG A 216 2.43 -9.51 -3.14
C ARG A 216 1.08 -9.42 -3.86
N LEU A 217 -0.03 -9.32 -3.12
CA LEU A 217 -1.36 -9.16 -3.72
C LEU A 217 -1.50 -7.87 -4.54
N TYR A 218 -0.74 -6.81 -4.25
CA TYR A 218 -0.73 -5.62 -5.11
C TYR A 218 -0.32 -5.95 -6.55
N VAL A 219 0.45 -7.03 -6.74
CA VAL A 219 1.03 -7.46 -8.02
C VAL A 219 0.30 -8.66 -8.63
N THR A 220 -0.31 -9.52 -7.81
CA THR A 220 -0.96 -10.76 -8.28
C THR A 220 -2.48 -10.68 -8.35
N ASP A 221 -3.12 -9.85 -7.53
CA ASP A 221 -4.56 -9.70 -7.52
C ASP A 221 -5.04 -8.78 -8.67
N ALA A 222 -6.03 -9.22 -9.44
CA ALA A 222 -6.51 -8.45 -10.60
C ALA A 222 -7.26 -7.17 -10.20
N VAL A 223 -7.99 -7.18 -9.09
CA VAL A 223 -8.73 -6.00 -8.60
C VAL A 223 -7.76 -4.95 -8.11
N GLN A 224 -6.77 -5.35 -7.31
CA GLN A 224 -5.76 -4.42 -6.81
C GLN A 224 -4.92 -3.82 -7.94
N ARG A 225 -4.51 -4.64 -8.93
CA ARG A 225 -3.84 -4.14 -10.13
C ARG A 225 -4.69 -3.13 -10.90
N ALA A 226 -5.96 -3.43 -11.15
CA ALA A 226 -6.85 -2.52 -11.86
C ALA A 226 -7.01 -1.19 -11.11
N ALA A 227 -7.09 -1.23 -9.77
CA ALA A 227 -7.16 -0.03 -8.93
C ALA A 227 -5.88 0.82 -9.02
N PHE A 228 -4.69 0.21 -8.96
CA PHE A 228 -3.42 0.95 -9.13
C PHE A 228 -3.23 1.47 -10.55
N GLY A 229 -3.68 0.72 -11.58
CA GLY A 229 -3.72 1.20 -12.96
C GLY A 229 -4.60 2.45 -13.09
N SER A 230 -5.82 2.40 -12.56
CA SER A 230 -6.75 3.54 -12.54
C SER A 230 -6.17 4.75 -11.79
N LEU A 231 -5.55 4.54 -10.63
CA LEU A 231 -4.88 5.59 -9.87
C LEU A 231 -3.80 6.26 -10.72
N LEU A 232 -2.85 5.50 -11.28
CA LEU A 232 -1.75 6.06 -12.05
C LEU A 232 -2.23 6.78 -13.32
N SER A 233 -3.25 6.26 -14.00
CA SER A 233 -3.88 6.96 -15.14
C SER A 233 -4.48 8.31 -14.75
N GLN A 234 -5.16 8.40 -13.62
CA GLN A 234 -5.75 9.65 -13.13
C GLN A 234 -4.69 10.65 -12.65
N LEU A 235 -3.64 10.16 -11.98
CA LEU A 235 -2.49 10.99 -11.58
C LEU A 235 -1.80 11.63 -12.80
N ALA A 236 -1.74 10.91 -13.92
CA ALA A 236 -1.18 11.42 -15.16
C ALA A 236 -2.01 12.57 -15.75
N SER A 237 -3.35 12.42 -15.79
CA SER A 237 -4.26 13.34 -16.46
C SER A 237 -4.72 14.54 -15.63
N THR A 238 -4.60 14.49 -14.30
CA THR A 238 -5.13 15.54 -13.42
C THR A 238 -4.08 16.62 -13.15
N ALA A 239 -4.30 17.85 -13.59
CA ALA A 239 -3.35 18.95 -13.38
C ALA A 239 -3.19 19.34 -11.90
N GLY A 240 -2.05 19.94 -11.55
CA GLY A 240 -1.75 20.46 -10.22
C GLY A 240 -1.21 19.41 -9.22
N PRO A 241 -0.92 19.85 -7.98
CA PRO A 241 -0.48 18.98 -6.89
C PRO A 241 -1.58 17.99 -6.48
N GLN A 242 -1.21 16.74 -6.21
CA GLN A 242 -2.17 15.67 -5.88
C GLN A 242 -1.76 14.95 -4.60
N LEU A 243 -2.73 14.46 -3.83
CA LEU A 243 -2.50 13.72 -2.59
C LEU A 243 -3.06 12.30 -2.70
N ILE A 244 -2.27 11.32 -2.29
CA ILE A 244 -2.63 9.90 -2.27
C ILE A 244 -2.62 9.42 -0.83
N HIS A 245 -3.69 8.82 -0.33
CA HIS A 245 -3.68 8.28 1.03
C HIS A 245 -4.39 6.94 1.16
N SER A 246 -4.17 6.32 2.31
CA SER A 246 -4.96 5.20 2.80
C SER A 246 -5.21 5.40 4.29
N SER A 247 -5.58 4.37 5.05
CA SER A 247 -5.80 4.54 6.50
C SER A 247 -4.55 5.00 7.25
N ALA A 248 -3.46 4.24 7.14
CA ALA A 248 -2.17 4.56 7.77
C ALA A 248 -1.21 5.29 6.82
N GLY A 249 -1.50 5.31 5.51
CA GLY A 249 -0.58 5.87 4.52
C GLY A 249 0.69 5.06 4.28
N LYS A 250 0.80 3.85 4.86
CA LYS A 250 2.03 3.05 4.84
C LYS A 250 2.04 1.98 3.73
N ASP A 251 0.99 1.16 3.62
CA ASP A 251 0.97 0.00 2.70
C ASP A 251 0.47 0.37 1.29
N ARG A 252 -0.84 0.60 1.10
CA ARG A 252 -1.43 0.96 -0.21
C ARG A 252 -0.85 2.24 -0.80
N ALA A 253 -0.81 3.32 -0.01
CA ALA A 253 -0.19 4.58 -0.41
C ALA A 253 1.35 4.45 -0.56
N GLY A 254 1.98 3.51 0.17
CA GLY A 254 3.40 3.22 0.00
C GLY A 254 3.73 2.50 -1.28
N TRP A 255 2.88 1.57 -1.71
CA TRP A 255 3.03 0.97 -3.02
C TRP A 255 2.81 1.98 -4.15
N ALA A 256 1.79 2.84 -4.03
CA ALA A 256 1.59 3.93 -4.99
C ALA A 256 2.81 4.86 -5.09
N ALA A 257 3.38 5.28 -3.96
CA ALA A 257 4.59 6.10 -3.92
C ALA A 257 5.81 5.36 -4.53
N ALA A 258 5.98 4.07 -4.20
CA ALA A 258 7.06 3.25 -4.77
C ALA A 258 6.94 3.10 -6.29
N LEU A 259 5.73 3.00 -6.83
CA LEU A 259 5.48 2.99 -8.27
C LEU A 259 5.84 4.31 -8.92
N LEU A 260 5.43 5.44 -8.34
CA LEU A 260 5.81 6.78 -8.83
C LEU A 260 7.34 6.96 -8.84
N LEU A 261 8.01 6.62 -7.74
CA LEU A 261 9.48 6.71 -7.65
C LEU A 261 10.18 5.76 -8.65
N SER A 262 9.60 4.60 -8.91
CA SER A 262 10.11 3.68 -9.94
C SER A 262 9.93 4.24 -11.36
N ILE A 263 8.81 4.90 -11.66
CA ILE A 263 8.58 5.61 -12.94
C ILE A 263 9.59 6.74 -13.13
N ALA A 264 9.91 7.45 -12.04
CA ALA A 264 10.96 8.46 -12.00
C ALA A 264 12.38 7.88 -12.08
N ASN A 265 12.56 6.55 -12.09
CA ASN A 265 13.87 5.89 -12.13
C ASN A 265 14.75 6.20 -10.90
N VAL A 266 14.14 6.31 -9.73
CA VAL A 266 14.84 6.44 -8.45
C VAL A 266 15.45 5.09 -8.05
N PRO A 267 16.70 5.06 -7.53
CA PRO A 267 17.32 3.85 -7.02
C PRO A 267 16.46 3.13 -5.96
N PHE A 268 16.36 1.81 -6.06
CA PHE A 268 15.49 1.01 -5.19
C PHE A 268 15.79 1.16 -3.70
N ASP A 269 17.06 1.34 -3.31
CA ASP A 269 17.46 1.59 -1.94
C ASP A 269 16.89 2.90 -1.38
N ILE A 270 16.79 3.95 -2.21
CA ILE A 270 16.13 5.22 -1.86
C ILE A 270 14.61 5.02 -1.74
N ILE A 271 13.99 4.24 -2.63
CA ILE A 271 12.56 3.89 -2.53
C ILE A 271 12.27 3.16 -1.21
N VAL A 272 13.11 2.20 -0.83
CA VAL A 272 12.98 1.50 0.47
C VAL A 272 13.16 2.48 1.63
N GLN A 273 14.10 3.43 1.53
CA GLN A 273 14.29 4.46 2.57
C GLN A 273 13.05 5.35 2.73
N ASP A 274 12.43 5.85 1.65
CA ASP A 274 11.16 6.61 1.75
C ASP A 274 10.04 5.78 2.37
N TYR A 275 9.93 4.51 1.97
CA TYR A 275 8.93 3.61 2.52
C TYR A 275 9.09 3.45 4.03
N LEU A 276 10.32 3.23 4.51
CA LEU A 276 10.66 3.07 5.92
C LEU A 276 10.48 4.36 6.74
N LEU A 277 10.46 5.55 6.12
CA LEU A 277 10.11 6.79 6.83
C LEU A 277 8.73 6.70 7.50
N SER A 278 7.82 5.84 7.03
CA SER A 278 6.53 5.64 7.70
C SER A 278 6.69 5.25 9.18
N ASN A 279 7.77 4.52 9.54
CA ASN A 279 8.06 4.18 10.94
C ASN A 279 8.46 5.41 11.77
N THR A 280 9.14 6.37 11.16
CA THR A 280 9.55 7.62 11.81
C THR A 280 8.36 8.55 11.99
N TYR A 281 7.59 8.72 10.92
CA TYR A 281 6.45 9.62 10.86
C TYR A 281 5.31 9.15 11.80
N MET A 282 5.12 7.84 11.93
CA MET A 282 4.07 7.24 12.77
C MET A 282 4.58 6.67 14.09
N ALA A 283 5.78 7.05 14.55
CA ALA A 283 6.42 6.41 15.71
C ALA A 283 5.53 6.41 16.97
N ASN A 284 4.80 7.51 17.20
CA ASN A 284 3.90 7.66 18.34
C ASN A 284 2.68 6.75 18.21
N ALA A 285 1.94 6.78 17.10
CA ALA A 285 0.80 5.89 16.89
C ALA A 285 1.18 4.40 16.90
N ILE A 286 2.34 4.03 16.34
CA ILE A 286 2.84 2.65 16.39
C ILE A 286 3.06 2.24 17.86
N SER A 287 3.75 3.07 18.64
CA SER A 287 4.05 2.78 20.05
C SER A 287 2.76 2.68 20.87
N ALA A 288 1.84 3.63 20.71
CA ALA A 288 0.55 3.62 21.41
C ALA A 288 -0.28 2.39 21.06
N ARG A 289 -0.32 1.99 19.78
CA ARG A 289 -1.07 0.81 19.31
C ARG A 289 -0.49 -0.50 19.85
N VAL A 290 0.84 -0.65 19.81
CA VAL A 290 1.53 -1.84 20.34
C VAL A 290 1.33 -1.94 21.86
N GLU A 291 1.43 -0.82 22.58
CA GLU A 291 1.24 -0.83 24.02
C GLU A 291 -0.22 -1.10 24.43
N ALA A 292 -1.19 -0.52 23.72
CA ALA A 292 -2.61 -0.85 23.92
C ALA A 292 -2.87 -2.36 23.73
N ARG A 293 -2.25 -2.97 22.71
CA ARG A 293 -2.35 -4.42 22.48
C ARG A 293 -1.70 -5.22 23.60
N ARG A 294 -0.55 -4.77 24.11
CA ARG A 294 0.13 -5.37 25.26
C ARG A 294 -0.77 -5.39 26.49
N GLN A 295 -1.38 -4.25 26.82
CA GLN A 295 -2.27 -4.13 27.98
C GLN A 295 -3.53 -4.98 27.83
N GLN A 296 -4.05 -5.14 26.61
CA GLN A 296 -5.26 -5.91 26.37
C GLN A 296 -5.01 -7.43 26.28
N SER A 297 -3.85 -7.88 25.80
CA SER A 297 -3.65 -9.29 25.41
C SER A 297 -2.23 -9.83 25.61
N GLY A 298 -1.38 -9.10 26.32
CA GLY A 298 -0.02 -9.53 26.70
C GLY A 298 1.03 -9.37 25.61
N ASP A 299 2.27 -9.71 25.96
CA ASP A 299 3.46 -9.46 25.13
C ASP A 299 3.46 -10.19 23.79
N LEU A 300 2.91 -11.41 23.74
CA LEU A 300 2.83 -12.17 22.48
C LEU A 300 1.96 -11.44 21.45
N ALA A 301 0.81 -10.91 21.88
CA ALA A 301 -0.07 -10.12 21.01
C ALA A 301 0.60 -8.81 20.59
N ALA A 302 1.29 -8.13 21.50
CA ALA A 302 2.05 -6.91 21.18
C ALA A 302 3.16 -7.16 20.14
N ASN A 303 3.87 -8.27 20.24
CA ASN A 303 4.89 -8.67 19.28
C ASN A 303 4.31 -8.96 17.89
N ALA A 304 3.12 -9.57 17.82
CA ALA A 304 2.40 -9.76 16.55
C ALA A 304 1.88 -8.43 15.97
N GLU A 305 1.46 -7.49 16.83
CA GLU A 305 0.94 -6.17 16.42
C GLU A 305 2.01 -5.27 15.81
N LYS A 306 3.25 -5.35 16.31
CA LYS A 306 4.33 -4.46 15.88
C LYS A 306 4.58 -4.49 14.36
N PRO A 307 4.74 -5.64 13.68
CA PRO A 307 4.79 -5.70 12.21
C PRO A 307 3.54 -5.17 11.50
N LEU A 308 2.35 -5.33 12.09
CA LEU A 308 1.09 -4.87 11.49
C LEU A 308 0.96 -3.34 11.54
N ALA A 309 1.37 -2.74 12.66
CA ALA A 309 1.35 -1.29 12.88
C ALA A 309 2.45 -0.55 12.10
N SER A 310 3.60 -1.21 11.88
CA SER A 310 4.79 -0.62 11.26
C SER A 310 4.99 -1.08 9.80
N VAL A 311 6.15 -0.74 9.23
CA VAL A 311 6.64 -1.28 7.95
C VAL A 311 8.04 -1.89 8.11
N GLN A 312 8.33 -2.90 7.29
CA GLN A 312 9.66 -3.50 7.19
C GLN A 312 10.10 -3.54 5.72
N SER A 313 11.40 -3.47 5.47
CA SER A 313 11.93 -3.50 4.08
C SER A 313 11.50 -4.76 3.33
N SER A 314 11.36 -5.89 4.02
CA SER A 314 10.91 -7.15 3.42
C SER A 314 9.50 -7.06 2.84
N PHE A 315 8.64 -6.19 3.37
CA PHE A 315 7.27 -5.98 2.89
C PHE A 315 7.28 -5.38 1.49
N LEU A 316 8.04 -4.29 1.30
CA LEU A 316 8.16 -3.66 -0.02
C LEU A 316 8.95 -4.56 -0.97
N GLN A 317 10.02 -5.19 -0.48
CA GLN A 317 10.80 -6.16 -1.26
C GLN A 317 9.91 -7.29 -1.80
N ALA A 318 8.96 -7.80 -1.01
CA ALA A 318 8.04 -8.84 -1.45
C ALA A 318 7.23 -8.45 -2.70
N SER A 319 6.81 -7.18 -2.81
CA SER A 319 6.15 -6.65 -4.01
C SER A 319 7.11 -6.55 -5.19
N PHE A 320 8.33 -6.03 -4.99
CA PHE A 320 9.33 -5.92 -6.06
C PHE A 320 9.79 -7.29 -6.58
N ASP A 321 10.01 -8.26 -5.68
CA ASP A 321 10.31 -9.64 -6.04
C ASP A 321 9.16 -10.27 -6.85
N GLN A 322 7.92 -9.98 -6.46
CA GLN A 322 6.75 -10.45 -7.18
C GLN A 322 6.63 -9.79 -8.57
N VAL A 323 6.95 -8.51 -8.69
CA VAL A 323 7.04 -7.80 -9.99
C VAL A 323 8.06 -8.49 -10.88
N GLN A 324 9.26 -8.75 -10.36
CA GLN A 324 10.33 -9.43 -11.09
C GLN A 324 9.89 -10.84 -11.52
N SER A 325 9.26 -11.60 -10.63
CA SER A 325 8.81 -12.97 -10.91
C SER A 325 7.67 -13.04 -11.92
N SER A 326 6.68 -12.14 -11.84
CA SER A 326 5.48 -12.20 -12.68
C SER A 326 5.60 -11.44 -14.00
N TYR A 327 6.43 -10.39 -14.06
CA TYR A 327 6.48 -9.48 -15.22
C TYR A 327 7.89 -9.24 -15.75
N GLY A 328 8.93 -9.74 -15.06
CA GLY A 328 10.33 -9.62 -15.46
C GLY A 328 10.96 -8.25 -15.21
N THR A 329 10.20 -7.16 -15.33
CA THR A 329 10.66 -5.79 -15.04
C THR A 329 9.51 -4.94 -14.49
N MET A 330 9.85 -3.84 -13.81
CA MET A 330 8.86 -2.85 -13.38
C MET A 330 8.09 -2.25 -14.57
N SER A 331 8.77 -1.95 -15.69
CA SER A 331 8.10 -1.50 -16.92
C SER A 331 7.09 -2.54 -17.45
N GLY A 332 7.44 -3.83 -17.39
CA GLY A 332 6.53 -4.92 -17.73
C GLY A 332 5.31 -4.98 -16.83
N TYR A 333 5.48 -4.69 -15.53
CA TYR A 333 4.37 -4.60 -14.59
C TYR A 333 3.49 -3.39 -14.83
N LEU A 334 4.06 -2.20 -15.04
CA LEU A 334 3.29 -0.98 -15.34
C LEU A 334 2.42 -1.14 -16.60
N THR A 335 2.98 -1.72 -17.66
CA THR A 335 2.27 -1.85 -18.95
C THR A 335 1.34 -3.06 -18.98
N ARG A 336 1.85 -4.27 -18.72
CA ARG A 336 1.07 -5.52 -18.83
C ARG A 336 0.31 -5.89 -17.56
N GLY A 337 0.84 -5.52 -16.39
CA GLY A 337 0.21 -5.79 -15.10
C GLY A 337 -0.87 -4.78 -14.76
N LEU A 338 -0.55 -3.49 -14.84
CA LEU A 338 -1.46 -2.38 -14.50
C LEU A 338 -2.25 -1.85 -15.72
N GLY A 339 -1.90 -2.27 -16.93
CA GLY A 339 -2.61 -1.84 -18.15
C GLY A 339 -2.31 -0.41 -18.59
N LEU A 340 -1.21 0.20 -18.14
CA LEU A 340 -0.86 1.56 -18.52
C LEU A 340 -0.33 1.61 -19.96
N THR A 341 -0.73 2.64 -20.70
CA THR A 341 -0.10 2.97 -21.97
C THR A 341 1.29 3.58 -21.73
N GLN A 342 2.19 3.45 -22.70
CA GLN A 342 3.50 4.10 -22.63
C GLN A 342 3.37 5.62 -22.45
N SER A 343 2.41 6.25 -23.15
CA SER A 343 2.13 7.68 -23.02
C SER A 343 1.73 8.09 -21.60
N THR A 344 0.96 7.25 -20.88
CA THR A 344 0.63 7.50 -19.47
C THR A 344 1.87 7.45 -18.59
N VAL A 345 2.76 6.47 -18.80
CA VAL A 345 4.01 6.33 -18.06
C VAL A 345 4.93 7.53 -18.32
N ASP A 346 5.08 7.94 -19.57
CA ASP A 346 5.90 9.10 -19.96
C ASP A 346 5.35 10.40 -19.37
N THR A 347 4.03 10.60 -19.41
CA THR A 347 3.36 11.75 -18.78
C THR A 347 3.65 11.80 -17.28
N LEU A 348 3.55 10.67 -16.57
CA LEU A 348 3.90 10.62 -15.15
C LEU A 348 5.38 10.95 -14.92
N ARG A 349 6.28 10.42 -15.76
CA ARG A 349 7.71 10.72 -15.68
C ARG A 349 7.99 12.22 -15.85
N ASP A 350 7.35 12.88 -16.80
CA ASP A 350 7.51 14.32 -17.04
C ASP A 350 6.98 15.18 -15.88
N ARG A 351 5.94 14.70 -15.19
CA ARG A 351 5.42 15.35 -13.98
C ARG A 351 6.31 15.14 -12.77
N LEU A 352 7.00 14.00 -12.72
CA LEU A 352 7.86 13.60 -11.61
C LEU A 352 9.26 14.18 -11.68
N LEU A 353 9.73 14.63 -12.84
CA LEU A 353 11.13 15.04 -13.01
C LEU A 353 11.25 16.55 -13.28
N LEU A 354 12.35 17.13 -12.76
CA LEU A 354 12.85 18.44 -13.18
C LEU A 354 13.70 18.32 -14.44
#